data_AF-A0A3B0TU91-F1
#
_entry.id   AF-A0A3B0TU91-F1
#
_cell.length_a   1.000
_cell.length_b   1.000
_cell.length_c   1.000
_cell.angle_alpha   90.00
_cell.angle_beta   90.00
_cell.angle_gamma   90.00
#
_symmetry.space_group_name_H-M   'P 1'
#
loop_
_entity.id
_entity.type
_entity.pdbx_description
1 polymer ?
#
loop_
_entity_poly.entity_id
_entity_poly.type
_entity_poly.pdbx_seq_one_letter_code
_entity_poly.pdbx_strand_id
1 'polypeptide(L)' 'MDGKGRAIDNVFIERLWRSVKYESIYLNPPCSGIDLYKQCEWYFNYYNNQRRHQGIDNQIPFKRYLIKQRKAA' A
#
# COMPACT_ATOMS: atom_id res chain seq x y z
N MET A 1 19.11 -16.45 13.76
CA MET A 1 18.09 -16.05 12.77
C MET A 1 18.77 -15.16 11.77
N ASP A 2 19.05 -15.66 10.57
CA ASP A 2 19.80 -14.90 9.56
C ASP A 2 18.92 -13.78 8.99
N GLY A 3 19.13 -12.57 9.49
CA GLY A 3 18.35 -11.37 9.17
C GLY A 3 18.55 -10.82 7.75
N LYS A 4 19.11 -11.60 6.81
CA LYS A 4 19.26 -11.20 5.41
C LYS A 4 17.88 -11.19 4.74
N GLY A 5 17.40 -10.00 4.37
CA GLY A 5 16.15 -9.80 3.63
C GLY A 5 15.03 -9.10 4.41
N ARG A 6 14.88 -9.40 5.71
CA ARG A 6 13.79 -8.83 6.55
C ARG A 6 13.82 -7.31 6.66
N ALA A 7 15.01 -6.71 6.69
CA ALA A 7 15.15 -5.26 6.79
C ALA A 7 14.57 -4.55 5.55
N ILE A 8 14.74 -5.13 4.35
CA ILE A 8 14.24 -4.54 3.11
C ILE A 8 12.72 -4.66 3.05
N ASP A 9 12.17 -5.83 3.40
CA ASP A 9 10.72 -6.04 3.45
C ASP A 9 10.05 -5.09 4.47
N ASN A 10 10.66 -4.91 5.64
CA ASN A 10 10.19 -3.96 6.64
C ASN A 10 10.15 -2.53 6.11
N VAL A 11 11.18 -2.07 5.40
CA VAL A 11 11.22 -0.69 4.86
C VAL A 11 10.03 -0.42 3.93
N PHE A 12 9.64 -1.38 3.09
CA PHE A 12 8.48 -1.20 2.20
C PHE A 12 7.16 -1.19 2.98
N ILE A 13 6.99 -2.10 3.93
CA ILE A 13 5.80 -2.16 4.80
C ILE A 13 5.66 -0.88 5.62
N GLU A 14 6.75 -0.39 6.20
CA GLU A 14 6.78 0.85 6.99
C GLU A 14 6.42 2.08 6.14
N ARG A 15 6.96 2.18 4.91
CA ARG A 15 6.61 3.25 3.98
C ARG A 15 5.14 3.23 3.58
N LEU A 16 4.59 2.04 3.34
CA LEU A 16 3.16 1.87 3.05
C LEU A 16 2.30 2.39 4.22
N TRP A 17 2.58 1.92 5.43
CA TRP A 17 1.84 2.35 6.62
C TRP A 17 2.04 3.82 6.97
N ARG A 18 3.20 4.41 6.68
CA ARG A 18 3.39 5.85 6.79
C ARG A 18 2.40 6.59 5.88
N SER A 19 2.26 6.16 4.63
CA SER A 19 1.32 6.77 3.68
C SER A 19 -0.13 6.63 4.14
N VAL A 20 -0.56 5.42 4.53
CA VAL A 20 -1.92 5.16 5.05
C VAL A 20 -2.24 6.07 6.24
N LYS A 21 -1.30 6.18 7.19
CA LYS A 21 -1.51 7.00 8.39
C LYS A 21 -1.59 8.48 8.07
N TYR A 22 -0.63 9.02 7.34
CA TYR A 22 -0.53 10.47 7.12
C TYR A 22 -1.53 11.00 6.10
N GLU A 23 -1.90 10.22 5.09
CA GLU A 23 -2.77 10.68 4.02
C GLU A 23 -4.25 10.34 4.25
N SER A 24 -4.57 9.48 5.22
CA SER A 24 -5.96 9.06 5.50
C SER A 24 -6.30 9.15 6.98
N ILE A 25 -5.69 8.32 7.83
CA ILE A 25 -6.11 8.15 9.23
C ILE A 25 -5.90 9.42 10.06
N TYR A 26 -4.75 10.10 9.91
CA TYR A 26 -4.46 11.31 10.69
C TYR A 26 -5.24 12.53 10.21
N LEU A 27 -5.61 12.59 8.92
CA LEU A 27 -6.45 13.66 8.40
C LEU A 27 -7.91 13.48 8.80
N ASN A 28 -8.37 12.23 8.88
CA ASN A 28 -9.75 11.89 9.22
C ASN A 28 -9.75 10.78 10.28
N PRO A 29 -9.53 11.11 11.57
CA PRO A 29 -9.48 10.11 12.63
C PRO A 29 -10.78 9.31 12.71
N PRO A 30 -10.74 7.96 12.64
CA PRO A 30 -11.94 7.14 12.70
C PRO A 30 -12.53 7.11 14.11
N CYS A 31 -13.86 7.14 14.21
CA CYS A 31 -14.59 7.12 15.48
C CYS A 31 -14.65 5.72 16.12
N SER A 32 -14.52 4.67 15.32
CA SER A 32 -14.60 3.27 15.77
C SER A 32 -13.67 2.36 14.97
N GLY A 33 -13.48 1.13 15.45
CA GLY A 33 -12.72 0.11 14.71
C GLY A 33 -13.35 -0.27 13.37
N ILE A 34 -14.69 -0.22 13.26
CA ILE A 34 -15.41 -0.45 11.99
C ILE A 34 -15.11 0.67 11.00
N ASP A 35 -15.09 1.92 11.48
CA ASP A 35 -14.77 3.07 10.64
C ASP A 35 -13.31 3.03 10.17
N LEU A 36 -12.39 2.65 11.06
CA LEU A 36 -10.98 2.42 10.70
C LEU A 36 -10.84 1.34 9.62
N TYR A 37 -11.58 0.23 9.75
CA TYR A 37 -11.56 -0.83 8.75
C TYR A 37 -12.04 -0.32 7.38
N LYS A 38 -13.20 0.35 7.34
CA LYS A 38 -13.75 0.93 6.11
C LYS A 38 -12.81 1.96 5.48
N GLN A 39 -12.19 2.79 6.31
CA GLN A 39 -11.23 3.79 5.87
C GLN A 39 -9.97 3.14 5.28
N CYS A 40 -9.45 2.07 5.91
CA CYS A 40 -8.35 1.29 5.36
C CYS A 40 -8.73 0.63 4.04
N GLU A 41 -9.88 -0.04 3.98
CA GLU A 41 -10.39 -0.69 2.77
C GLU A 41 -10.48 0.29 1.59
N TRP A 42 -11.10 1.45 1.84
CA TRP A 42 -11.19 2.52 0.85
C TRP A 42 -9.81 3.00 0.39
N TYR A 43 -8.90 3.27 1.34
CA TYR A 43 -7.58 3.79 1.01
C TYR A 43 -6.76 2.78 0.21
N PHE A 44 -6.80 1.49 0.57
CA PHE A 44 -6.10 0.44 -0.20
C PHE A 44 -6.70 0.24 -1.58
N ASN A 45 -8.02 0.35 -1.73
CA ASN A 45 -8.65 0.34 -3.05
C ASN A 45 -8.16 1.52 -3.91
N TYR A 46 -8.15 2.72 -3.35
CA TYR A 46 -7.60 3.92 -4.01
C TYR A 46 -6.12 3.74 -4.38
N TYR A 47 -5.29 3.30 -3.44
CA TYR A 47 -3.86 3.09 -3.62
C TYR A 47 -3.57 2.09 -4.75
N ASN A 48 -4.28 0.97 -4.79
CA ASN A 48 -4.02 -0.10 -5.75
C ASN A 48 -4.59 0.17 -7.15
N ASN A 49 -5.75 0.83 -7.23
CA ASN A 49 -6.52 0.92 -8.47
C ASN A 49 -6.54 2.32 -9.10
N GLN A 50 -6.15 3.37 -8.37
CA GLN A 50 -6.25 4.76 -8.85
C GLN A 50 -4.93 5.54 -8.71
N ARG A 51 -4.21 5.38 -7.60
CA ARG A 51 -2.97 6.13 -7.36
C ARG A 51 -1.86 5.70 -8.32
N ARG A 52 -1.28 6.68 -9.00
CA ARG A 52 -0.11 6.49 -9.86
C ARG A 52 1.17 6.65 -9.04
N HIS A 53 2.16 5.79 -9.30
CA HIS A 53 3.41 5.78 -8.56
C HIS A 53 4.60 6.00 -9.49
N GLN A 54 5.40 7.04 -9.21
CA GLN A 54 6.57 7.39 -10.01
C GLN A 54 7.59 6.24 -10.10
N GLY A 55 7.77 5.48 -9.01
CA GLY A 55 8.69 4.32 -8.97
C GLY A 55 8.25 3.11 -9.81
N ILE A 56 7.07 3.14 -10.44
CA ILE A 56 6.57 2.11 -11.36
C ILE A 56 6.04 2.75 -12.65
N ASP A 57 6.79 3.68 -13.23
CA ASP A 57 6.50 4.30 -14.52
C ASP A 57 5.14 5.04 -14.53
N ASN A 58 4.76 5.65 -13.41
CA ASN A 58 3.46 6.29 -13.19
C ASN A 58 2.26 5.35 -13.45
N GLN A 59 2.45 4.05 -13.30
CA GLN A 59 1.35 3.07 -13.33
C GLN A 59 0.68 2.93 -11.97
N ILE A 60 -0.50 2.33 -11.96
CA ILE A 60 -1.17 1.86 -10.75
C ILE A 60 -0.57 0.51 -10.30
N PRO A 61 -0.49 0.23 -8.99
CA PRO A 61 0.10 -1.00 -8.48
C PRO A 61 -0.55 -2.27 -9.03
N PHE A 62 -1.88 -2.28 -9.20
CA PHE A 62 -2.62 -3.43 -9.73
C PHE A 62 -2.13 -3.83 -11.13
N LYS A 63 -1.92 -2.86 -12.03
CA LYS A 63 -1.41 -3.09 -13.38
C LYS A 63 -0.02 -3.72 -13.35
N ARG A 64 0.86 -3.22 -12.48
CA ARG A 64 2.23 -3.75 -12.34
C ARG A 64 2.24 -5.17 -11.81
N TYR A 65 1.37 -5.47 -10.84
CA TYR A 65 1.21 -6.80 -10.27
C TYR A 65 0.75 -7.83 -11.31
N LEU A 66 -0.27 -7.49 -12.12
CA LEU A 66 -0.75 -8.36 -13.20
C LEU A 66 0.33 -8.65 -14.25
N ILE A 67 1.13 -7.65 -14.64
CA ILE A 67 2.26 -7.86 -15.56
C ILE A 67 3.27 -8.85 -14.96
N LYS A 68 3.56 -8.75 -13.65
CA LYS A 68 4.48 -9.66 -12.97
C LYS A 68 3.94 -11.09 -12.94
N GLN A 69 2.64 -11.29 -12.66
CA GLN A 69 2.02 -12.62 -12.69
C GLN A 69 2.13 -13.27 -14.08
N ARG A 70 1.85 -12.51 -15.16
CA ARG A 70 1.96 -13.03 -16.54
C ARG A 70 3.36 -13.43 -16.97
N LYS A 71 4.41 -12.88 -16.32
CA LYS A 71 5.80 -13.27 -16.59
C LYS A 71 6.25 -14.48 -15.77
N ALA A 72 5.50 -14.83 -14.72
CA ALA A 72 5.82 -15.94 -13.82
C ALA A 72 5.03 -17.22 -14.15
N ALA A 73 3.99 -17.10 -14.98
CA ALA A 73 3.24 -18.21 -15.58
C ALA A 73 3.83 -18.59 -16.93
#